data_AF-A0A1A2P4F1-F1
#
_entry.id   AF-A0A1A2P4F1-F1
#
_cell.length_a   1.000
_cell.length_b   1.000
_cell.length_c   1.000
_cell.angle_alpha   90.00
_cell.angle_beta   90.00
_cell.angle_gamma   90.00
#
_symmetry.space_group_name_H-M   'P 1'
#
loop_
_entity.id
_entity.type
_entity.pdbx_description
1 polymer ?
#
loop_
_entity_poly.entity_id
_entity_poly.type
_entity_poly.pdbx_seq_one_letter_code
_entity_poly.pdbx_strand_id
1 'polypeptide(L)'
;MSDVDGGVTQGGGTTRAPLRRTDGELILLWSLPAALIIWIASFFLFPGFNPPMSPTMPAEQVAAFYRDPAHFPEVRYSMIVFNWFGVCLVPILALIVLQIRRMAHRTPIFSYAMLGCAAGGPTLFLVANVCWLLAAFRPERSPGLTQLLNDFGWITFTILVPFLIGQSVILAVAIYFDDQQRPVFGRWVAHFNLLVAAALVPAAFVGVSLTGPLAWDGFLSFWVKNVAIAVWIVVMGVVLGRAVYRERAEIHGRPDELVNA
;
A
#
# COMPACT_ATOMS: atom_id res chain seq x y z
N MET A 1 -9.69 25.59 -73.60
CA MET A 1 -8.23 25.38 -73.77
C MET A 1 -7.56 26.48 -72.97
N SER A 2 -6.80 26.28 -71.91
CA SER A 2 -6.08 25.10 -71.39
C SER A 2 -5.55 25.47 -69.98
N ASP A 3 -5.54 24.48 -69.07
CA ASP A 3 -4.54 24.15 -68.03
C ASP A 3 -4.18 25.19 -66.95
N VAL A 4 -4.44 24.98 -65.65
CA VAL A 4 -3.79 24.07 -64.65
C VAL A 4 -2.30 24.39 -64.44
N ASP A 5 -1.96 24.98 -63.28
CA ASP A 5 -0.98 24.50 -62.26
C ASP A 5 -0.82 25.61 -61.18
N GLY A 6 -1.13 25.39 -59.89
CA GLY A 6 -0.24 24.83 -58.86
C GLY A 6 -0.13 25.90 -57.74
N GLY A 7 -0.35 25.68 -56.45
CA GLY A 7 -0.22 24.50 -55.62
C GLY A 7 0.70 24.86 -54.46
N VAL A 8 0.17 25.38 -53.33
CA VAL A 8 0.82 25.28 -52.01
C VAL A 8 -0.25 25.28 -50.92
N THR A 9 -0.83 24.11 -50.64
CA THR A 9 -1.42 23.83 -49.33
C THR A 9 -0.29 23.47 -48.38
N GLN A 10 0.09 24.38 -47.49
CA GLN A 10 0.97 24.06 -46.36
C GLN A 10 0.25 23.06 -45.45
N GLY A 11 0.66 21.79 -45.54
CA GLY A 11 0.25 20.75 -44.61
C GLY A 11 0.75 21.10 -43.21
N GLY A 12 -0.18 21.43 -42.32
CA GLY A 12 0.08 21.59 -40.90
C GLY A 12 0.62 20.29 -40.33
N GLY A 13 1.94 20.21 -40.16
CA GLY A 13 2.58 19.12 -39.45
C GLY A 13 2.05 19.08 -38.02
N THR A 14 1.24 18.06 -37.72
CA THR A 14 0.86 17.73 -36.35
C THR A 14 2.12 17.26 -35.64
N THR A 15 2.67 18.11 -34.77
CA THR A 15 3.80 17.76 -33.91
C THR A 15 3.38 16.59 -33.01
N ARG A 16 3.72 15.35 -33.40
CA ARG A 16 3.46 14.13 -32.61
C ARG A 16 4.14 14.31 -31.25
N ALA A 17 3.34 14.40 -30.19
CA ALA A 17 3.87 14.38 -28.83
C ALA A 17 4.70 13.11 -28.63
N PRO A 18 5.93 13.19 -28.10
CA PRO A 18 6.77 12.01 -27.91
C PRO A 18 6.06 11.02 -26.99
N LEU A 19 6.00 9.74 -27.41
CA LEU A 19 5.47 8.64 -26.62
C LEU A 19 6.21 8.61 -25.27
N ARG A 20 5.51 8.91 -24.18
CA ARG A 20 6.07 8.85 -22.83
C ARG A 20 6.39 7.39 -22.52
N ARG A 21 7.68 7.06 -22.40
CA ARG A 21 8.15 5.73 -21.96
C ARG A 21 7.50 5.37 -20.63
N THR A 22 6.85 4.20 -20.58
CA THR A 22 6.29 3.59 -19.35
C THR A 22 7.36 3.04 -18.41
N ASP A 23 8.64 3.39 -18.62
CA ASP A 23 9.80 2.90 -17.88
C ASP A 23 9.66 3.18 -16.36
N GLY A 24 9.11 4.35 -16.00
CA GLY A 24 8.90 4.72 -14.60
C GLY A 24 7.89 3.83 -13.87
N GLU A 25 6.80 3.43 -14.53
CA GLU A 25 5.77 2.58 -13.89
C GLU A 25 6.27 1.15 -13.69
N LEU A 26 7.08 0.66 -14.64
CA LEU A 26 7.75 -0.63 -14.53
C LEU A 26 8.77 -0.65 -13.40
N ILE A 27 9.60 0.39 -13.27
CA ILE A 27 10.56 0.50 -12.16
C ILE A 27 9.82 0.48 -10.81
N LEU A 28 8.73 1.24 -10.69
CA LEU A 28 7.91 1.25 -9.48
C LEU A 28 7.23 -0.10 -9.24
N LEU A 29 6.74 -0.78 -10.27
CA LEU A 29 6.12 -2.11 -10.15
C LEU A 29 7.11 -3.16 -9.66
N TRP A 30 8.35 -3.13 -10.15
CA TRP A 30 9.42 -4.04 -9.73
C TRP A 30 9.96 -3.76 -8.32
N SER A 31 9.53 -2.67 -7.67
CA SER A 31 9.75 -2.49 -6.23
C SER A 31 8.85 -3.38 -5.38
N LEU A 32 7.74 -3.92 -5.92
CA LEU A 32 6.78 -4.75 -5.19
C LEU A 32 7.36 -6.06 -4.67
N PRO A 33 8.11 -6.88 -5.47
CA PRO A 33 8.71 -8.10 -4.95
C PRO A 33 9.72 -7.81 -3.83
N ALA A 34 10.50 -6.73 -3.96
CA ALA A 34 11.39 -6.30 -2.90
C ALA A 34 10.61 -5.91 -1.64
N ALA A 35 9.51 -5.16 -1.76
CA ALA A 35 8.63 -4.82 -0.64
C ALA A 35 8.07 -6.06 0.07
N LEU A 36 7.62 -7.06 -0.69
CA LEU A 36 7.11 -8.33 -0.14
C LEU A 36 8.19 -9.11 0.62
N ILE A 37 9.41 -9.20 0.06
CA ILE A 37 10.54 -9.87 0.72
C ILE A 37 10.88 -9.16 2.03
N ILE A 38 10.97 -7.81 2.00
CA ILE A 38 11.24 -6.99 3.18
C ILE A 38 10.12 -7.20 4.22
N TRP A 39 8.86 -7.22 3.81
CA TRP A 39 7.72 -7.43 4.72
C TRP A 39 7.78 -8.78 5.42
N ILE A 40 8.00 -9.86 4.66
CA ILE A 40 8.12 -11.22 5.20
C ILE A 40 9.32 -11.29 6.15
N ALA A 41 10.48 -10.78 5.74
CA ALA A 41 11.68 -10.75 6.58
C ALA A 41 11.41 -10.00 7.89
N SER A 42 10.77 -8.84 7.84
CA SER A 42 10.43 -8.06 9.03
C SER A 42 9.49 -8.80 9.99
N PHE A 43 8.55 -9.60 9.48
CA PHE A 43 7.66 -10.40 10.32
C PHE A 43 8.41 -11.50 11.08
N PHE A 44 9.44 -12.10 10.47
CA PHE A 44 10.28 -13.10 11.13
C PHE A 44 11.39 -12.51 11.99
N LEU A 45 11.84 -11.29 11.69
CA LEU A 45 12.92 -10.61 12.41
C LEU A 45 12.44 -9.85 13.64
N PHE A 46 11.15 -9.54 13.77
CA PHE A 46 10.62 -8.88 14.96
C PHE A 46 10.09 -9.91 15.98
N PRO A 47 10.81 -10.13 17.10
CA PRO A 47 10.43 -11.15 18.08
C PRO A 47 9.08 -10.87 18.74
N GLY A 48 8.66 -9.59 18.80
CA GLY A 48 7.40 -9.19 19.42
C GLY A 48 6.15 -9.58 18.62
N PHE A 49 6.28 -10.16 17.42
CA PHE A 49 5.16 -10.71 16.64
C PHE A 49 5.00 -12.23 16.79
N ASN A 50 5.91 -12.93 17.46
CA ASN A 50 5.92 -14.39 17.53
C ASN A 50 6.05 -14.92 18.98
N PRO A 51 4.97 -14.92 19.79
CA PRO A 51 3.61 -14.42 19.52
C PRO A 51 3.48 -12.90 19.74
N PRO A 52 2.41 -12.25 19.20
CA PRO A 52 2.15 -10.84 19.44
C PRO A 52 2.07 -10.51 20.94
N MET A 53 2.74 -9.44 21.36
CA MET A 53 2.78 -9.04 22.78
C MET A 53 1.39 -8.66 23.28
N SER A 54 0.96 -9.28 24.39
CA SER A 54 -0.38 -9.06 24.93
C SER A 54 -0.56 -7.66 25.54
N PRO A 55 -1.73 -7.01 25.36
CA PRO A 55 -2.08 -5.75 26.03
C PRO A 55 -2.18 -5.85 27.55
N THR A 56 -2.34 -7.07 28.08
CA THR A 56 -2.40 -7.30 29.53
C THR A 56 -1.04 -7.58 30.16
N MET A 57 0.04 -7.55 29.36
CA MET A 57 1.39 -7.82 29.84
C MET A 57 1.81 -6.74 30.86
N PRO A 58 2.27 -7.12 32.06
CA PRO A 58 2.75 -6.17 33.05
C PRO A 58 3.95 -5.35 32.55
N ALA A 59 4.04 -4.09 32.98
CA ALA A 59 5.11 -3.16 32.58
C ALA A 59 6.53 -3.75 32.76
N GLU A 60 6.75 -4.50 33.85
CA GLU A 60 8.03 -5.14 34.14
C GLU A 60 8.41 -6.22 33.12
N GLN A 61 7.41 -6.99 32.66
CA GLN A 61 7.64 -8.03 31.64
C GLN A 61 7.91 -7.40 30.28
N VAL A 62 7.20 -6.32 29.94
CA VAL A 62 7.48 -5.53 28.72
C VAL A 62 8.90 -4.97 28.78
N ALA A 63 9.30 -4.36 29.90
CA ALA A 63 10.66 -3.83 30.06
C ALA A 63 11.73 -4.93 30.01
N ALA A 64 11.47 -6.09 30.60
CA ALA A 64 12.37 -7.24 30.53
C ALA A 64 12.56 -7.71 29.08
N PHE A 65 11.49 -7.76 28.27
CA PHE A 65 11.57 -8.11 26.85
C PHE A 65 12.51 -7.17 26.08
N TYR A 66 12.40 -5.86 26.28
CA TYR A 66 13.28 -4.88 25.60
C TYR A 66 14.72 -4.84 26.16
N ARG A 67 14.95 -5.35 27.38
CA ARG A 67 16.28 -5.44 28.01
C ARG A 67 17.02 -6.72 27.69
N ASP A 68 16.33 -7.74 27.20
CA ASP A 68 16.93 -9.03 26.86
C ASP A 68 18.02 -8.86 25.78
N PRO A 69 19.29 -9.24 26.05
CA PRO A 69 20.38 -9.15 25.08
C PRO A 69 20.12 -9.86 23.75
N ALA A 70 19.25 -10.89 23.72
CA ALA A 70 18.86 -11.57 22.49
C ALA A 70 17.88 -10.73 21.66
N HIS A 71 16.84 -10.17 22.28
CA HIS A 71 15.80 -9.41 21.58
C HIS A 71 16.22 -7.98 21.24
N PHE A 72 17.16 -7.41 22.01
CA PHE A 72 17.62 -6.03 21.85
C PHE A 72 18.13 -5.68 20.43
N PRO A 73 19.05 -6.45 19.80
CA PRO A 73 19.46 -6.20 18.42
C PRO A 73 18.33 -6.50 17.42
N GLU A 74 17.57 -7.57 17.64
CA GLU A 74 16.50 -8.01 16.72
C GLU A 74 15.42 -6.94 16.57
N VAL A 75 14.94 -6.36 17.67
CA VAL A 75 13.97 -5.27 17.65
C VAL A 75 14.53 -4.06 16.88
N ARG A 76 15.79 -3.67 17.10
CA ARG A 76 16.38 -2.50 16.42
C ARG A 76 16.51 -2.70 14.92
N TYR A 77 17.01 -3.86 14.49
CA TYR A 77 17.19 -4.15 13.07
C TYR A 77 15.84 -4.34 12.37
N SER A 78 14.90 -5.05 12.98
CA SER A 78 13.56 -5.23 12.41
C SER A 78 12.82 -3.91 12.22
N MET A 79 12.91 -2.95 13.15
CA MET A 79 12.31 -1.61 12.96
C MET A 79 12.90 -0.86 11.77
N ILE A 80 14.21 -0.97 11.53
CA ILE A 80 14.86 -0.34 10.36
C ILE A 80 14.34 -0.98 9.07
N VAL A 81 14.29 -2.31 9.01
CA VAL A 81 13.80 -3.05 7.83
C VAL A 81 12.30 -2.78 7.59
N PHE A 82 11.49 -2.72 8.65
CA PHE A 82 10.08 -2.32 8.56
C PHE A 82 9.90 -0.90 8.02
N ASN A 83 10.73 0.07 8.42
CA ASN A 83 10.64 1.42 7.87
C ASN A 83 10.84 1.43 6.35
N TRP A 84 11.78 0.63 5.84
CA TRP A 84 11.97 0.47 4.40
C TRP A 84 10.76 -0.14 3.71
N PHE A 85 10.10 -1.12 4.32
CA PHE A 85 8.83 -1.65 3.79
C PHE A 85 7.77 -0.55 3.63
N GLY A 86 7.58 0.30 4.65
CA GLY A 86 6.65 1.42 4.59
C GLY A 86 6.93 2.36 3.42
N VAL A 87 8.20 2.66 3.15
CA VAL A 87 8.62 3.50 2.02
C VAL A 87 8.39 2.79 0.68
N CYS A 88 8.68 1.49 0.58
CA CYS A 88 8.49 0.71 -0.65
C CYS A 88 7.01 0.56 -1.05
N LEU A 89 6.07 0.68 -0.10
CA LEU A 89 4.64 0.69 -0.42
C LEU A 89 4.17 1.96 -1.14
N VAL A 90 4.83 3.10 -0.93
CA VAL A 90 4.44 4.40 -1.52
C VAL A 90 4.41 4.35 -3.05
N PRO A 91 5.46 3.86 -3.75
CA PRO A 91 5.43 3.57 -5.19
C PRO A 91 4.20 2.80 -5.67
N ILE A 92 3.82 1.74 -4.96
CA ILE A 92 2.74 0.84 -5.37
C ILE A 92 1.39 1.52 -5.23
N LEU A 93 1.19 2.25 -4.13
CA LEU A 93 -0.03 3.03 -3.93
C LEU A 93 -0.13 4.18 -4.95
N ALA A 94 0.99 4.82 -5.29
CA ALA A 94 1.04 5.83 -6.34
C ALA A 94 0.66 5.27 -7.71
N LEU A 95 1.12 4.05 -8.05
CA LEU A 95 0.70 3.37 -9.27
C LEU A 95 -0.81 3.10 -9.30
N ILE A 96 -1.42 2.71 -8.18
CA ILE A 96 -2.88 2.55 -8.10
C ILE A 96 -3.58 3.90 -8.35
N VAL A 97 -3.10 4.99 -7.75
CA VAL A 97 -3.63 6.34 -7.99
C VAL A 97 -3.54 6.71 -9.48
N LEU A 98 -2.43 6.39 -10.15
CA LEU A 98 -2.28 6.60 -11.59
C LEU A 98 -3.29 5.79 -12.41
N GLN A 99 -3.53 4.53 -12.05
CA GLN A 99 -4.55 3.71 -12.71
C GLN A 99 -5.97 4.26 -12.50
N ILE A 100 -6.30 4.79 -11.31
CA ILE A 100 -7.59 5.48 -11.08
C ILE A 100 -7.70 6.72 -11.96
N ARG A 101 -6.62 7.48 -12.19
CA ARG A 101 -6.65 8.65 -13.08
C ARG A 101 -6.95 8.30 -14.54
N ARG A 102 -6.76 7.05 -14.94
CA ARG A 102 -7.09 6.55 -16.28
C ARG A 102 -8.56 6.11 -16.41
N MET A 103 -9.29 6.00 -15.30
CA MET A 103 -10.70 5.64 -15.32
C MET A 103 -11.56 6.79 -15.87
N ALA A 104 -12.71 6.48 -16.47
CA ALA A 104 -13.59 7.49 -17.09
C ALA A 104 -14.43 8.25 -16.06
N HIS A 105 -13.76 8.96 -15.14
CA HIS A 105 -14.42 9.82 -14.17
C HIS A 105 -14.50 11.26 -14.67
N ARG A 106 -15.62 11.93 -14.38
CA ARG A 106 -15.79 13.36 -14.68
C ARG A 106 -14.75 14.23 -13.97
N THR A 107 -14.37 13.86 -12.75
CA THR A 107 -13.38 14.56 -11.93
C THR A 107 -12.39 13.58 -11.31
N PRO A 108 -11.15 14.02 -11.01
CA PRO A 108 -10.12 13.19 -10.39
C PRO A 108 -10.32 12.96 -8.88
N ILE A 109 -11.54 13.12 -8.35
CA ILE A 109 -11.80 13.11 -6.91
C ILE A 109 -11.40 11.79 -6.23
N PHE A 110 -11.64 10.66 -6.90
CA PHE A 110 -11.24 9.34 -6.39
C PHE A 110 -9.72 9.18 -6.31
N SER A 111 -8.97 9.73 -7.27
CA SER A 111 -7.51 9.72 -7.24
C SER A 111 -6.96 10.53 -6.07
N TYR A 112 -7.53 11.71 -5.79
CA TYR A 112 -7.13 12.54 -4.64
C TYR A 112 -7.50 11.90 -3.30
N ALA A 113 -8.71 11.33 -3.19
CA ALA A 113 -9.14 10.62 -1.98
C ALA A 113 -8.26 9.40 -1.71
N MET A 114 -7.91 8.64 -2.76
CA MET A 114 -6.97 7.51 -2.68
C MET A 114 -5.59 7.98 -2.24
N LEU A 115 -5.09 9.10 -2.78
CA LEU A 115 -3.79 9.66 -2.41
C LEU A 115 -3.73 10.04 -0.93
N GLY A 116 -4.79 10.64 -0.39
CA GLY A 116 -4.90 10.94 1.04
C GLY A 116 -4.80 9.69 1.91
N CYS A 117 -5.50 8.62 1.51
CA CYS A 117 -5.43 7.34 2.23
C CYS A 117 -4.05 6.67 2.09
N ALA A 118 -3.47 6.74 0.89
CA ALA A 118 -2.17 6.18 0.56
C ALA A 118 -1.01 6.85 1.30
N ALA A 119 -1.12 8.15 1.61
CA ALA A 119 -0.13 8.86 2.41
C ALA A 119 -0.29 8.56 3.92
N GLY A 120 -1.52 8.47 4.41
CA GLY A 120 -1.82 8.27 5.83
C GLY A 120 -1.32 6.93 6.39
N GLY A 121 -1.62 5.83 5.69
CA GLY A 121 -1.29 4.47 6.15
C GLY A 121 0.21 4.25 6.42
N PRO A 122 1.10 4.41 5.42
CA PRO A 122 2.55 4.28 5.59
C PRO A 122 3.13 5.25 6.62
N THR A 123 2.60 6.47 6.72
CA THR A 123 3.08 7.46 7.70
C THR A 123 2.81 7.00 9.13
N LEU A 124 1.58 6.58 9.43
CA LEU A 124 1.24 6.03 10.76
C LEU A 124 2.02 4.75 11.06
N PHE A 125 2.26 3.93 10.03
CA PHE A 125 3.11 2.75 10.16
C PHE A 125 4.54 3.12 10.60
N LEU A 126 5.15 4.15 10.02
CA LEU A 126 6.47 4.64 10.45
C LEU A 126 6.44 5.16 11.89
N VAL A 127 5.37 5.86 12.29
CA VAL A 127 5.22 6.35 13.68
C VAL A 127 5.21 5.17 14.67
N ALA A 128 4.47 4.10 14.38
CA ALA A 128 4.46 2.90 15.21
C ALA A 128 5.87 2.29 15.39
N ASN A 129 6.63 2.19 14.29
CA ASN A 129 8.00 1.68 14.31
C ASN A 129 8.94 2.57 15.16
N VAL A 130 8.78 3.90 15.08
CA VAL A 130 9.55 4.83 15.92
C VAL A 130 9.28 4.60 17.41
N CYS A 131 8.02 4.31 17.80
CA CYS A 131 7.67 4.03 19.18
C CYS A 131 8.37 2.77 19.72
N TRP A 132 8.32 1.65 18.99
CA TRP A 132 9.00 0.41 19.37
C TRP A 132 10.53 0.56 19.33
N LEU A 133 11.06 1.27 18.33
CA LEU A 133 12.49 1.56 18.26
C LEU A 133 12.94 2.39 19.46
N LEU A 134 12.18 3.40 19.88
CA LEU A 134 12.49 4.20 21.05
C LEU A 134 12.45 3.39 22.35
N ALA A 135 11.53 2.43 22.47
CA ALA A 135 11.48 1.50 23.60
C ALA A 135 12.76 0.65 23.67
N ALA A 136 13.23 0.12 22.54
CA ALA A 136 14.49 -0.64 22.45
C ALA A 136 15.76 0.24 22.49
N PHE A 137 15.68 1.52 22.10
CA PHE A 137 16.85 2.39 22.03
C PHE A 137 17.36 2.79 23.41
N ARG A 138 16.45 2.94 24.38
CA ARG A 138 16.76 3.29 25.77
C ARG A 138 16.07 2.32 26.74
N PRO A 139 16.57 1.08 26.86
CA PRO A 139 15.95 0.05 27.70
C PRO A 139 16.06 0.36 29.21
N GLU A 140 16.95 1.28 29.60
CA GLU A 140 17.14 1.75 30.97
C GLU A 140 16.00 2.63 31.50
N ARG A 141 15.01 2.97 30.66
CA ARG A 141 13.83 3.72 31.09
C ARG A 141 13.02 2.96 32.14
N SER A 142 12.22 3.72 32.90
CA SER A 142 11.28 3.13 33.83
C SER A 142 10.30 2.19 33.10
N PRO A 143 9.94 1.04 33.69
CA PRO A 143 9.07 0.06 33.04
C PRO A 143 7.74 0.64 32.53
N GLY A 144 7.14 1.58 33.28
CA GLY A 144 5.91 2.26 32.85
C GLY A 144 6.06 3.12 31.60
N LEU A 145 7.21 3.77 31.39
CA LEU A 145 7.47 4.53 30.15
C LEU A 145 7.71 3.62 28.95
N THR A 146 8.38 2.48 29.17
CA THR A 146 8.57 1.46 28.14
C THR A 146 7.24 0.83 27.73
N GLN A 147 6.36 0.54 28.68
CA GLN A 147 5.01 0.07 28.42
C GLN A 147 4.20 1.09 27.61
N LEU A 148 4.19 2.37 28.01
CA LEU A 148 3.50 3.42 27.26
C LEU A 148 3.97 3.50 25.80
N LEU A 149 5.28 3.45 25.56
CA LEU A 149 5.85 3.45 24.20
C LEU A 149 5.46 2.20 23.41
N ASN A 150 5.51 1.03 24.05
CA ASN A 150 5.11 -0.23 23.46
C ASN A 150 3.64 -0.20 23.02
N ASP A 151 2.74 0.16 23.95
CA ASP A 151 1.30 0.20 23.74
C ASP A 151 0.95 1.23 22.67
N PHE A 152 1.62 2.37 22.67
CA PHE A 152 1.44 3.39 21.65
C PHE A 152 1.88 2.89 20.26
N GLY A 153 2.95 2.11 20.17
CA GLY A 153 3.35 1.41 18.94
C GLY A 153 2.28 0.44 18.45
N TRP A 154 1.78 -0.44 19.33
CA TRP A 154 0.75 -1.44 19.01
C TRP A 154 -0.59 -0.84 18.60
N ILE A 155 -1.04 0.20 19.31
CA ILE A 155 -2.25 0.94 18.98
C ILE A 155 -2.07 1.66 17.64
N THR A 156 -0.96 2.36 17.43
CA THR A 156 -0.71 3.10 16.18
C THR A 156 -0.64 2.15 14.98
N PHE A 157 -0.03 0.97 15.15
CA PHE A 157 0.03 -0.08 14.14
C PHE A 157 -1.35 -0.62 13.74
N THR A 158 -2.35 -0.46 14.60
CA THR A 158 -3.71 -0.96 14.33
C THR A 158 -4.67 0.16 13.96
N ILE A 159 -4.51 1.37 14.49
CA ILE A 159 -5.38 2.52 14.20
C ILE A 159 -5.20 3.07 12.78
N LEU A 160 -4.20 2.61 12.03
CA LEU A 160 -4.06 2.89 10.59
C LEU A 160 -5.09 2.16 9.72
N VAL A 161 -5.77 1.14 10.26
CA VAL A 161 -6.73 0.29 9.54
C VAL A 161 -7.85 1.08 8.83
N PRO A 162 -8.45 2.15 9.40
CA PRO A 162 -9.45 2.95 8.69
C PRO A 162 -8.93 3.56 7.38
N PHE A 163 -7.64 3.89 7.27
CA PHE A 163 -7.04 4.32 6.00
C PHE A 163 -6.94 3.18 4.99
N LEU A 164 -6.72 1.94 5.45
CA LEU A 164 -6.73 0.73 4.61
C LEU A 164 -8.13 0.36 4.12
N ILE A 165 -9.14 0.54 4.98
CA ILE A 165 -10.55 0.38 4.62
C ILE A 165 -10.93 1.46 3.61
N GLY A 166 -10.61 2.72 3.91
CA GLY A 166 -10.86 3.87 3.04
C GLY A 166 -10.29 3.69 1.64
N GLN A 167 -9.00 3.34 1.52
CA GLN A 167 -8.39 3.09 0.20
C GLN A 167 -9.08 1.96 -0.57
N SER A 168 -9.47 0.88 0.11
CA SER A 168 -10.08 -0.29 -0.52
C SER A 168 -11.49 0.05 -1.02
N VAL A 169 -12.28 0.77 -0.22
CA VAL A 169 -13.61 1.23 -0.59
C VAL A 169 -13.54 2.26 -1.72
N ILE A 170 -12.64 3.24 -1.64
CA ILE A 170 -12.45 4.25 -2.69
C ILE A 170 -12.07 3.59 -4.01
N LEU A 171 -11.13 2.64 -3.99
CA LEU A 171 -10.73 1.90 -5.19
C LEU A 171 -11.90 1.08 -5.76
N ALA A 172 -12.65 0.37 -4.91
CA ALA A 172 -13.80 -0.41 -5.36
C ALA A 172 -14.88 0.48 -6.02
N VAL A 173 -15.18 1.62 -5.40
CA VAL A 173 -16.13 2.61 -5.94
C VAL A 173 -15.64 3.17 -7.26
N ALA A 174 -14.36 3.56 -7.35
CA ALA A 174 -13.76 4.02 -8.61
C ALA A 174 -13.91 2.98 -9.73
N ILE A 175 -13.68 1.70 -9.45
CA ILE A 175 -13.85 0.63 -10.44
C ILE A 175 -15.32 0.48 -10.87
N TYR A 176 -16.28 0.61 -9.96
CA TYR A 176 -17.70 0.51 -10.34
C TYR A 176 -18.19 1.68 -11.19
N PHE A 177 -17.60 2.86 -11.03
CA PHE A 177 -17.90 4.07 -11.81
C PHE A 177 -16.98 4.23 -13.04
N ASP A 178 -16.22 3.21 -13.42
CA ASP A 178 -15.41 3.22 -14.64
C ASP A 178 -16.25 2.76 -15.85
N ASP A 179 -16.95 3.71 -16.48
CA ASP A 179 -17.86 3.47 -17.61
C ASP A 179 -17.15 3.36 -18.98
N GLN A 180 -15.92 2.85 -19.00
CA GLN A 180 -15.18 2.63 -20.24
C GLN A 180 -15.63 1.34 -20.95
N GLN A 181 -15.57 1.35 -22.29
CA GLN A 181 -15.75 0.12 -23.08
C GLN A 181 -14.73 -0.98 -22.70
N ARG A 182 -13.53 -0.56 -22.30
CA ARG A 182 -12.48 -1.43 -21.75
C ARG A 182 -12.07 -0.89 -20.37
N PRO A 183 -12.66 -1.39 -19.28
CA PRO A 183 -12.36 -0.88 -17.94
C PRO A 183 -10.91 -1.16 -17.54
N VAL A 184 -10.33 -0.26 -16.74
CA VAL A 184 -8.93 -0.35 -16.30
C VAL A 184 -8.73 -1.60 -15.44
N PHE A 185 -9.63 -1.83 -14.49
CA PHE A 185 -9.66 -3.04 -13.66
C PHE A 185 -10.97 -3.80 -13.88
N GLY A 186 -10.92 -5.13 -13.74
CA GLY A 186 -12.13 -5.95 -13.78
C GLY A 186 -12.99 -5.74 -12.53
N ARG A 187 -14.31 -5.88 -12.66
CA ARG A 187 -15.27 -5.71 -11.54
C ARG A 187 -14.99 -6.62 -10.34
N TRP A 188 -14.39 -7.79 -10.57
CA TRP A 188 -13.97 -8.69 -9.49
C TRP A 188 -12.96 -8.04 -8.52
N VAL A 189 -12.13 -7.12 -9.00
CA VAL A 189 -11.16 -6.37 -8.18
C VAL A 189 -11.89 -5.46 -7.19
N ALA A 190 -13.04 -4.90 -7.59
CA ALA A 190 -13.89 -4.12 -6.69
C ALA A 190 -14.49 -4.99 -5.59
N HIS A 191 -15.07 -6.14 -5.93
CA HIS A 191 -15.59 -7.10 -4.95
C HIS A 191 -14.51 -7.59 -3.98
N PHE A 192 -13.31 -7.88 -4.49
CA PHE A 192 -12.14 -8.25 -3.69
C PHE A 192 -11.76 -7.15 -2.70
N ASN A 193 -11.68 -5.88 -3.14
CA ASN A 193 -11.35 -4.77 -2.25
C ASN A 193 -12.43 -4.54 -1.18
N LEU A 194 -13.71 -4.73 -1.50
CA LEU A 194 -14.78 -4.69 -0.48
C LEU A 194 -14.68 -5.85 0.53
N LEU A 195 -14.29 -7.04 0.08
CA LEU A 195 -14.04 -8.17 0.97
C LEU A 195 -12.87 -7.89 1.91
N VAL A 196 -11.77 -7.33 1.40
CA VAL A 196 -10.61 -6.93 2.21
C VAL A 196 -11.01 -5.83 3.20
N ALA A 197 -11.78 -4.83 2.77
CA ALA A 197 -12.31 -3.80 3.65
C ALA A 197 -13.12 -4.42 4.80
N ALA A 198 -14.04 -5.35 4.51
CA ALA A 198 -14.84 -6.04 5.51
C ALA A 198 -13.98 -6.88 6.49
N ALA A 199 -12.95 -7.57 5.98
CA ALA A 199 -12.03 -8.35 6.81
C ALA A 199 -11.19 -7.48 7.75
N LEU A 200 -10.95 -6.21 7.38
CA LEU A 200 -10.21 -5.25 8.19
C LEU A 200 -11.08 -4.55 9.26
N VAL A 201 -12.40 -4.51 9.10
CA VAL A 201 -13.32 -3.84 10.04
C VAL A 201 -13.10 -4.23 11.50
N PRO A 202 -12.95 -5.52 11.87
CA PRO A 202 -12.74 -5.90 13.27
C PRO A 202 -11.52 -5.21 13.90
N ALA A 203 -10.43 -5.06 13.15
CA ALA A 203 -9.21 -4.43 13.64
C ALA A 203 -9.38 -2.93 13.91
N ALA A 204 -10.36 -2.26 13.28
CA ALA A 204 -10.66 -0.86 13.58
C ALA A 204 -11.19 -0.65 15.01
N PHE A 205 -11.70 -1.70 15.65
CA PHE A 205 -12.25 -1.68 17.01
C PHE A 205 -11.25 -2.12 18.09
N VAL A 206 -9.96 -2.12 17.78
CA VAL A 206 -8.90 -2.56 18.71
C VAL A 206 -8.92 -1.84 20.07
N GLY A 207 -9.39 -0.59 20.12
CA GLY A 207 -9.47 0.20 21.34
C GLY A 207 -10.61 -0.19 22.29
N VAL A 208 -11.49 -1.12 21.89
CA VAL A 208 -12.70 -1.46 22.66
C VAL A 208 -12.42 -2.56 23.70
N SER A 209 -11.43 -3.42 23.50
CA SER A 209 -11.13 -4.51 24.41
C SER A 209 -9.64 -4.76 24.57
N LEU A 210 -9.22 -5.02 25.81
CA LEU A 210 -7.88 -5.48 26.16
C LEU A 210 -7.74 -7.01 26.10
N THR A 211 -8.83 -7.76 25.91
CA THR A 211 -8.79 -9.23 25.83
C THR A 211 -9.72 -9.77 24.74
N GLY A 212 -9.43 -10.99 24.27
CA GLY A 212 -10.25 -11.67 23.28
C GLY A 212 -9.89 -11.34 21.83
N PRO A 213 -10.73 -11.71 20.86
CA PRO A 213 -10.36 -11.73 19.44
C PRO A 213 -10.15 -10.33 18.83
N LEU A 214 -10.67 -9.28 19.47
CA LEU A 214 -10.55 -7.88 19.04
C LEU A 214 -9.39 -7.13 19.69
N ALA A 215 -8.78 -7.68 20.75
CA ALA A 215 -7.56 -7.11 21.33
C ALA A 215 -6.45 -7.03 20.27
N TRP A 216 -5.46 -6.16 20.42
CA TRP A 216 -4.45 -5.94 19.37
C TRP A 216 -3.63 -7.19 19.04
N ASP A 217 -3.53 -8.14 19.97
CA ASP A 217 -2.89 -9.45 19.85
C ASP A 217 -3.87 -10.55 19.44
N GLY A 218 -5.16 -10.23 19.39
CA GLY A 218 -6.26 -11.15 19.09
C GLY A 218 -6.28 -11.63 17.64
N PHE A 219 -6.97 -12.74 17.42
CA PHE A 219 -7.06 -13.40 16.10
C PHE A 219 -7.58 -12.45 14.99
N LEU A 220 -8.59 -11.63 15.26
CA LEU A 220 -9.17 -10.77 14.24
C LEU A 220 -8.30 -9.52 13.98
N SER A 221 -7.87 -8.85 15.04
CA SER A 221 -7.12 -7.59 14.93
C SER A 221 -5.68 -7.77 14.46
N PHE A 222 -5.06 -8.91 14.77
CA PHE A 222 -3.70 -9.23 14.35
C PHE A 222 -3.69 -10.13 13.11
N TRP A 223 -4.16 -11.37 13.22
CA TRP A 223 -3.97 -12.38 12.18
C TRP A 223 -4.81 -12.12 10.93
N VAL A 224 -6.13 -11.93 11.09
CA VAL A 224 -7.01 -11.65 9.94
C VAL A 224 -6.59 -10.35 9.25
N LYS A 225 -6.28 -9.29 10.02
CA LYS A 225 -5.74 -8.03 9.49
C LYS A 225 -4.49 -8.26 8.63
N ASN A 226 -3.46 -8.88 9.19
CA ASN A 226 -2.17 -9.04 8.51
C ASN A 226 -2.28 -9.95 7.29
N VAL A 227 -3.05 -11.04 7.37
CA VAL A 227 -3.31 -11.93 6.23
C VAL A 227 -4.10 -11.20 5.13
N ALA A 228 -5.11 -10.41 5.48
CA ALA A 228 -5.87 -9.63 4.51
C ALA A 228 -4.97 -8.62 3.77
N ILE A 229 -4.08 -7.93 4.50
CA ILE A 229 -3.09 -7.02 3.91
C ILE A 229 -2.12 -7.78 2.98
N ALA A 230 -1.60 -8.93 3.41
CA ALA A 230 -0.68 -9.75 2.61
C ALA A 230 -1.31 -10.18 1.29
N VAL A 231 -2.52 -10.74 1.37
CA VAL A 231 -3.29 -11.19 0.20
C VAL A 231 -3.61 -9.99 -0.69
N TRP A 232 -3.97 -8.84 -0.12
CA TRP A 232 -4.22 -7.61 -0.87
C TRP A 232 -2.98 -7.15 -1.65
N ILE A 233 -1.80 -7.12 -1.03
CA ILE A 233 -0.54 -6.71 -1.70
C ILE A 233 -0.25 -7.64 -2.89
N VAL A 234 -0.38 -8.95 -2.71
CA VAL A 234 -0.13 -9.94 -3.78
C VAL A 234 -1.13 -9.80 -4.92
N VAL A 235 -2.42 -9.78 -4.61
CA VAL A 235 -3.50 -9.68 -5.61
C VAL A 235 -3.43 -8.36 -6.36
N MET A 236 -3.32 -7.24 -5.65
CA MET A 236 -3.20 -5.92 -6.28
C MET A 236 -1.91 -5.80 -7.08
N GLY A 237 -0.82 -6.41 -6.63
CA GLY A 237 0.42 -6.48 -7.40
C GLY A 237 0.27 -7.14 -8.76
N VAL A 238 -0.39 -8.30 -8.80
CA VAL A 238 -0.65 -9.04 -10.06
C VAL A 238 -1.60 -8.25 -10.96
N VAL A 239 -2.67 -7.68 -10.40
CA VAL A 239 -3.67 -6.88 -11.15
C VAL A 239 -3.03 -5.62 -11.73
N LEU A 240 -2.26 -4.91 -10.93
CA LEU A 240 -1.55 -3.70 -11.33
C LEU A 240 -0.50 -4.01 -12.40
N GLY A 241 0.27 -5.09 -12.21
CA GLY A 241 1.22 -5.54 -13.22
C GLY A 241 0.55 -5.83 -14.56
N ARG A 242 -0.57 -6.59 -14.56
CA ARG A 242 -1.35 -6.84 -15.78
C ARG A 242 -1.85 -5.54 -16.44
N ALA A 243 -2.30 -4.57 -15.66
CA ALA A 243 -2.76 -3.28 -16.18
C ALA A 243 -1.62 -2.48 -16.85
N VAL A 244 -0.45 -2.40 -16.21
CA VAL A 244 0.74 -1.70 -16.73
C VAL A 244 1.30 -2.40 -17.97
N TYR A 245 1.38 -3.74 -17.99
CA TYR A 245 1.82 -4.48 -19.17
C TYR A 245 0.85 -4.36 -20.35
N ARG A 246 -0.47 -4.34 -20.09
CA ARG A 246 -1.49 -4.11 -21.12
C ARG A 246 -1.36 -2.71 -21.72
N GLU A 247 -1.15 -1.70 -20.88
CA GLU A 247 -0.90 -0.32 -21.33
C GLU A 247 0.32 -0.24 -22.24
N ARG A 248 1.42 -0.90 -21.85
CA ARG A 248 2.62 -0.94 -22.68
C ARG A 248 2.36 -1.58 -24.05
N ALA A 249 1.60 -2.66 -24.09
CA ALA A 249 1.24 -3.33 -25.36
C ALA A 249 0.39 -2.41 -26.26
N GLU A 250 -0.58 -1.67 -25.70
CA GLU A 250 -1.40 -0.70 -26.43
C GLU A 250 -0.56 0.45 -27.00
N ILE A 251 0.44 0.93 -26.25
CA ILE A 251 1.37 1.97 -26.71
C ILE A 251 2.27 1.45 -27.84
N HIS A 252 2.74 0.21 -27.79
CA HIS A 252 3.63 -0.38 -28.81
C HIS A 252 2.88 -0.85 -30.07
N GLY A 253 1.59 -1.18 -29.98
CA GLY A 253 0.78 -1.59 -31.15
C GLY A 253 0.28 -0.42 -32.01
N ARG A 254 0.10 0.78 -31.43
CA ARG A 254 -0.31 2.00 -32.17
C ARG A 254 0.68 2.50 -33.25
N PRO A 255 2.01 2.37 -33.11
CA PRO A 255 2.94 2.64 -34.18
C PRO A 255 2.70 1.81 -35.45
N ASP A 256 2.33 0.53 -35.31
CA ASP A 256 2.19 -0.40 -36.44
C ASP A 256 0.86 -0.20 -37.19
N GLU A 257 -0.22 0.18 -36.52
CA GLU A 257 -1.50 0.53 -37.17
C GLU A 257 -1.41 1.83 -38.00
N LEU A 258 -0.57 2.79 -37.58
CA LEU A 258 -0.37 4.05 -38.31
C LEU A 258 0.62 3.95 -39.48
N VAL A 259 1.38 2.85 -39.58
CA VAL A 259 2.24 2.55 -40.73
C VAL A 259 1.50 1.73 -41.80
N ASN A 260 0.43 1.02 -41.40
CA ASN A 260 -0.38 0.17 -42.27
C ASN A 260 -1.72 0.79 -42.69
N ALA A 261 -2.00 2.04 -42.33
CA ALA A 261 -3.18 2.82 -42.72
C ALA A 261 -2.79 3.99 -43.63
#